data_AF-A0A2E3H6T3-F1
#
_entry.id   AF-A0A2E3H6T3-F1
#
_cell.length_a   1.000
_cell.length_b   1.000
_cell.length_c   1.000
_cell.angle_alpha   90.00
_cell.angle_beta   90.00
_cell.angle_gamma   90.00
#
_symmetry.space_group_name_H-M   'P 1'
#
loop_
_entity.id
_entity.type
_entity.pdbx_description
1 polymer ?
#
loop_
_entity_poly.entity_id
_entity_poly.type
_entity_poly.pdbx_seq_one_letter_code
_entity_poly.pdbx_strand_id
1 'polypeptide(L)'
;MTKLIFPVLLCGGSGTRLWPLSRKSYPKQFVKLTGDESLYQASARRLSGAGFAAPTIVTAADFRFIVIEQLAALEITPADILIEPSAKNTAAAICAAALALEARAPGALMLVAPSDHVIPAAARFRDAVQAAAPAASAGQLVTFGIRPDRPETGYGWLELSTPTPDFAPLPQPLRSFVEKPNLAKAETLLAGGMHLWNAGIFLFSTATILDAFSVHAPEVLAGTHAAFDAAEKDLGFTRLAPSPWSELPDISIDYAVMERAPNLTVVPYAGTWSDLGDWQAVWREAESDTTGTVITGPATALDCQDTLLQATSEAQQLVGIGLQDIIAVAMPDAVLIAHKDRAQDVKQAVAELKAKAVPQAETLPRDYRPWGWYESLVVGPRFQVKRIVVHPGAALSLQSHHHRAEHWIVVEGTAKVTVDSEVKLVSENQSVYIPLGAVHRMENPGKVPLTLIEVQTGSYLGEDDIIRYEDVYARGQGAKG
;
A
#
# COMPACT_ATOMS: atom_id res chain seq x y z
N MET A 1 29.91 -10.67 13.60
CA MET A 1 28.71 -9.86 13.88
C MET A 1 27.75 -10.05 12.72
N THR A 2 26.48 -10.39 12.97
CA THR A 2 25.45 -10.41 11.93
C THR A 2 25.30 -8.99 11.38
N LYS A 3 25.43 -8.81 10.05
CA LYS A 3 25.21 -7.50 9.43
C LYS A 3 23.74 -7.13 9.56
N LEU A 4 23.47 -5.88 9.91
CA LEU A 4 22.12 -5.33 9.96
C LEU A 4 21.53 -5.29 8.55
N ILE A 5 20.27 -5.72 8.40
CA ILE A 5 19.52 -5.70 7.13
C ILE A 5 18.57 -4.51 7.16
N PHE A 6 18.53 -3.74 6.08
CA PHE A 6 17.72 -2.53 5.95
C PHE A 6 16.51 -2.82 5.06
N PRO A 7 15.30 -2.93 5.64
CA PRO A 7 14.10 -3.18 4.86
C PRO A 7 13.74 -1.97 3.99
N VAL A 8 13.28 -2.25 2.78
CA VAL A 8 12.63 -1.30 1.87
C VAL A 8 11.27 -1.86 1.52
N LEU A 9 10.21 -1.15 1.91
CA LEU A 9 8.83 -1.50 1.57
C LEU A 9 8.37 -0.67 0.37
N LEU A 10 7.98 -1.37 -0.70
CA LEU A 10 7.42 -0.75 -1.91
C LEU A 10 5.90 -0.64 -1.79
N CYS A 11 5.37 0.59 -1.84
CA CYS A 11 3.96 0.92 -1.63
C CYS A 11 3.32 1.61 -2.84
N GLY A 12 3.60 1.12 -4.05
CA GLY A 12 3.13 1.72 -5.32
C GLY A 12 1.92 1.04 -5.99
N GLY A 13 1.51 -0.15 -5.54
CA GLY A 13 0.38 -0.88 -6.15
C GLY A 13 -0.97 -0.18 -5.94
N SER A 14 -1.86 -0.21 -6.94
CA SER A 14 -3.23 0.33 -6.86
C SER A 14 -4.30 -0.72 -6.52
N GLY A 15 -4.02 -2.00 -6.77
CA GLY A 15 -4.80 -3.13 -6.25
C GLY A 15 -6.23 -3.30 -6.76
N THR A 16 -6.62 -2.81 -7.94
CA THR A 16 -8.03 -2.71 -8.38
C THR A 16 -8.86 -4.01 -8.48
N ARG A 17 -8.24 -5.19 -8.43
CA ARG A 17 -8.91 -6.49 -8.51
C ARG A 17 -9.65 -6.90 -7.22
N LEU A 18 -9.40 -6.19 -6.12
CA LEU A 18 -10.10 -6.38 -4.84
C LEU A 18 -11.17 -5.30 -4.60
N TRP A 19 -11.69 -4.67 -5.65
CA TRP A 19 -12.89 -3.85 -5.55
C TRP A 19 -14.05 -4.69 -4.97
N PRO A 20 -14.92 -4.15 -4.09
CA PRO A 20 -15.07 -2.75 -3.72
C PRO A 20 -14.09 -2.26 -2.67
N LEU A 21 -13.34 -3.18 -2.05
CA LEU A 21 -12.54 -2.92 -0.87
C LEU A 21 -11.30 -2.07 -1.15
N SER A 22 -10.58 -2.39 -2.22
CA SER A 22 -9.46 -1.60 -2.71
C SER A 22 -9.90 -0.66 -3.83
N ARG A 23 -9.43 0.58 -3.80
CA ARG A 23 -9.68 1.58 -4.86
C ARG A 23 -8.42 2.38 -5.14
N LYS A 24 -8.41 3.17 -6.21
CA LYS A 24 -7.29 4.05 -6.55
C LYS A 24 -6.88 4.95 -5.37
N SER A 25 -7.86 5.50 -4.67
CA SER A 25 -7.67 6.37 -3.50
C SER A 25 -7.21 5.64 -2.22
N TYR A 26 -7.37 4.30 -2.19
CA TYR A 26 -7.04 3.45 -1.03
C TYR A 26 -6.66 2.03 -1.49
N PRO A 27 -5.40 1.83 -1.87
CA PRO A 27 -4.93 0.56 -2.41
C PRO A 27 -4.95 -0.61 -1.43
N LYS A 28 -4.90 -1.83 -1.98
CA LYS A 28 -5.00 -3.09 -1.22
C LYS A 28 -4.01 -3.23 -0.07
N GLN A 29 -2.79 -2.67 -0.18
CA GLN A 29 -1.79 -2.80 0.89
C GLN A 29 -2.24 -2.17 2.21
N PHE A 30 -3.10 -1.15 2.16
CA PHE A 30 -3.58 -0.44 3.34
C PHE A 30 -4.91 -0.98 3.88
N VAL A 31 -5.48 -1.97 3.20
CA VAL A 31 -6.74 -2.60 3.55
C VAL A 31 -6.50 -3.77 4.51
N LYS A 32 -7.39 -3.90 5.49
CA LYS A 32 -7.50 -5.09 6.35
C LYS A 32 -8.27 -6.17 5.58
N LEU A 33 -7.54 -7.11 4.98
CA LEU A 33 -8.12 -8.20 4.19
C LEU A 33 -8.40 -9.43 5.04
N THR A 34 -7.39 -9.83 5.83
CA THR A 34 -7.45 -10.99 6.71
C THR A 34 -7.00 -10.56 8.11
N GLY A 35 -7.96 -10.37 9.02
CA GLY A 35 -7.70 -9.97 10.40
C GLY A 35 -7.59 -8.45 10.63
N ASP A 36 -6.89 -8.08 11.71
CA ASP A 36 -6.93 -6.71 12.27
C ASP A 36 -5.88 -5.75 11.70
N GLU A 37 -4.86 -6.27 11.00
CA GLU A 37 -3.77 -5.50 10.39
C GLU A 37 -3.95 -5.42 8.87
N SER A 38 -3.47 -4.33 8.27
CA SER A 38 -3.33 -4.27 6.82
C SER A 38 -2.16 -5.13 6.32
N LEU A 39 -2.10 -5.41 5.02
CA LEU A 39 -0.95 -6.11 4.43
C LEU A 39 0.36 -5.34 4.62
N TYR A 40 0.28 -4.01 4.54
CA TYR A 40 1.40 -3.11 4.77
C TYR A 40 1.91 -3.22 6.21
N GLN A 41 0.98 -3.20 7.19
CA GLN A 41 1.31 -3.36 8.60
C GLN A 41 1.94 -4.71 8.89
N ALA A 42 1.34 -5.79 8.38
CA ALA A 42 1.88 -7.14 8.51
C ALA A 42 3.29 -7.25 7.89
N SER A 43 3.52 -6.60 6.75
CA SER A 43 4.84 -6.54 6.10
C SER A 43 5.87 -5.77 6.93
N ALA A 44 5.52 -4.59 7.45
CA ALA A 44 6.40 -3.81 8.32
C ALA A 44 6.78 -4.57 9.61
N ARG A 45 5.79 -5.21 10.26
CA ARG A 45 6.03 -6.04 11.45
C ARG A 45 6.90 -7.25 11.14
N ARG A 46 6.66 -7.92 10.00
CA ARG A 46 7.45 -9.09 9.56
C ARG A 46 8.94 -8.75 9.42
N LEU A 47 9.24 -7.55 8.91
CA LEU A 47 10.59 -7.06 8.64
C LEU A 47 11.19 -6.24 9.79
N SER A 48 10.66 -6.38 11.00
CA SER A 48 11.15 -5.70 12.21
C SER A 48 11.77 -6.68 13.21
N GLY A 49 12.55 -6.15 14.15
CA GLY A 49 13.17 -6.91 15.23
C GLY A 49 14.68 -7.12 15.08
N ALA A 50 15.23 -8.06 15.84
CA ALA A 50 16.68 -8.30 15.87
C ALA A 50 17.22 -8.65 14.46
N GLY A 51 18.28 -7.97 14.05
CA GLY A 51 18.91 -8.14 12.74
C GLY A 51 18.32 -7.26 11.63
N PHE A 52 17.28 -6.48 11.91
CA PHE A 52 16.65 -5.56 10.97
C PHE A 52 16.72 -4.12 11.48
N ALA A 53 17.06 -3.18 10.58
CA ALA A 53 16.98 -1.75 10.82
C ALA A 53 15.53 -1.25 10.70
N ALA A 54 15.31 0.01 11.05
CA ALA A 54 14.07 0.70 10.72
C ALA A 54 13.84 0.71 9.19
N PRO A 55 12.60 0.49 8.71
CA PRO A 55 12.32 0.35 7.29
C PRO A 55 12.40 1.70 6.57
N THR A 56 12.84 1.69 5.31
CA THR A 56 12.60 2.78 4.35
C THR A 56 11.35 2.47 3.56
N ILE A 57 10.46 3.45 3.38
CA ILE A 57 9.23 3.28 2.61
C ILE A 57 9.36 4.04 1.30
N VAL A 58 8.93 3.43 0.19
CA VAL A 58 8.81 4.11 -1.10
C VAL A 58 7.35 4.13 -1.51
N THR A 59 6.77 5.30 -1.71
CA THR A 59 5.33 5.44 -1.96
C THR A 59 4.99 6.66 -2.79
N ALA A 60 3.80 6.66 -3.41
CA ALA A 60 3.28 7.82 -4.10
C ALA A 60 2.83 8.93 -3.13
N ALA A 61 2.85 10.18 -3.61
CA ALA A 61 2.46 11.34 -2.80
C ALA A 61 1.09 11.19 -2.13
N ASP A 62 0.10 10.58 -2.79
CA ASP A 62 -1.26 10.43 -2.27
C ASP A 62 -1.37 9.45 -1.08
N PHE A 63 -0.34 8.63 -0.82
CA PHE A 63 -0.33 7.63 0.26
C PHE A 63 0.60 7.97 1.42
N ARG A 64 1.32 9.10 1.34
CA ARG A 64 2.31 9.50 2.34
C ARG A 64 1.77 9.54 3.78
N PHE A 65 0.52 9.96 3.96
CA PHE A 65 -0.08 10.09 5.29
C PHE A 65 -0.54 8.75 5.88
N ILE A 66 -1.17 7.91 5.07
CA ILE A 66 -1.61 6.59 5.53
C ILE A 66 -0.43 5.67 5.86
N VAL A 67 0.67 5.80 5.12
CA VAL A 67 1.93 5.11 5.40
C VAL A 67 2.43 5.43 6.81
N ILE A 68 2.43 6.72 7.20
CA ILE A 68 2.83 7.14 8.55
C ILE A 68 1.85 6.65 9.60
N GLU A 69 0.55 6.86 9.37
CA GLU A 69 -0.50 6.47 10.31
C GLU A 69 -0.41 4.98 10.66
N GLN A 70 -0.32 4.12 9.64
CA GLN A 70 -0.28 2.68 9.83
C GLN A 70 1.01 2.19 10.48
N LEU A 71 2.16 2.85 10.24
CA LEU A 71 3.40 2.56 10.97
C LEU A 71 3.34 3.01 12.42
N ALA A 72 2.78 4.21 12.67
CA ALA A 72 2.62 4.75 14.02
C ALA A 72 1.71 3.84 14.86
N ALA A 73 0.66 3.25 14.28
CA ALA A 73 -0.19 2.25 14.94
C ALA A 73 0.56 0.97 15.34
N LEU A 74 1.73 0.71 14.75
CA LEU A 74 2.63 -0.39 15.12
C LEU A 74 3.80 0.05 16.01
N GLU A 75 3.86 1.34 16.37
CA GLU A 75 4.99 1.96 17.06
C GLU A 75 6.32 1.82 16.29
N ILE A 76 6.25 1.74 14.96
CA ILE A 76 7.42 1.65 14.09
C ILE A 76 7.74 3.05 13.55
N THR A 77 8.96 3.53 13.81
CA THR A 77 9.47 4.75 13.17
C THR A 77 10.24 4.36 11.90
N PRO A 78 9.89 4.88 10.71
CA PRO A 78 10.63 4.60 9.49
C PRO A 78 11.98 5.33 9.49
N ALA A 79 12.97 4.75 8.80
CA ALA A 79 14.28 5.36 8.59
C ALA A 79 14.25 6.47 7.53
N ASP A 80 13.36 6.35 6.54
CA ASP A 80 13.10 7.35 5.50
C ASP A 80 11.76 7.03 4.82
N ILE A 81 11.13 8.03 4.22
CA ILE A 81 9.95 7.86 3.37
C ILE A 81 10.22 8.61 2.07
N LEU A 82 10.49 7.86 1.00
CA LEU A 82 10.72 8.40 -0.33
C LEU A 82 9.38 8.56 -1.06
N ILE A 83 9.10 9.78 -1.51
CA ILE A 83 7.88 10.11 -2.24
C ILE A 83 8.16 10.13 -3.74
N GLU A 84 7.51 9.22 -4.45
CA GLU A 84 7.50 9.14 -5.91
C GLU A 84 6.58 10.23 -6.49
N PRO A 85 7.06 11.09 -7.42
CA PRO A 85 6.25 12.08 -8.11
C PRO A 85 5.19 11.45 -9.03
N SER A 86 5.52 10.31 -9.63
CA SER A 86 4.64 9.53 -10.50
C SER A 86 5.10 8.07 -10.50
N ALA A 87 4.19 7.14 -10.84
CA ALA A 87 4.54 5.72 -10.89
C ALA A 87 5.50 5.43 -12.06
N LYS A 88 6.59 4.71 -11.77
CA LYS A 88 7.61 4.26 -12.75
C LYS A 88 7.99 2.79 -12.55
N ASN A 89 7.06 2.00 -11.98
CA ASN A 89 7.27 0.59 -11.63
C ASN A 89 8.47 0.42 -10.66
N THR A 90 9.00 -0.79 -10.48
CA THR A 90 9.88 -1.09 -9.34
C THR A 90 11.34 -0.69 -9.52
N ALA A 91 11.86 -0.52 -10.75
CA ALA A 91 13.28 -0.24 -10.96
C ALA A 91 13.70 1.13 -10.37
N ALA A 92 12.97 2.20 -10.72
CA ALA A 92 13.25 3.54 -10.22
C ALA A 92 13.08 3.63 -8.69
N ALA A 93 12.01 3.02 -8.15
CA ALA A 93 11.76 2.98 -6.71
C ALA A 93 12.89 2.30 -5.92
N ILE A 94 13.37 1.16 -6.41
CA ILE A 94 14.48 0.42 -5.79
C ILE A 94 15.80 1.18 -5.94
N CYS A 95 16.06 1.78 -7.10
CA CYS A 95 17.26 2.60 -7.32
C CYS A 95 17.28 3.82 -6.38
N ALA A 96 16.15 4.49 -6.18
CA ALA A 96 16.04 5.63 -5.28
C ALA A 96 16.31 5.22 -3.82
N ALA A 97 15.75 4.09 -3.39
CA ALA A 97 16.01 3.54 -2.06
C ALA A 97 17.48 3.13 -1.89
N ALA A 98 18.10 2.54 -2.92
CA ALA A 98 19.51 2.16 -2.90
C ALA A 98 20.42 3.39 -2.77
N LEU A 99 20.17 4.46 -3.53
CA LEU A 99 20.93 5.72 -3.43
C LEU A 99 20.77 6.37 -2.05
N ALA A 100 19.54 6.48 -1.55
CA ALA A 100 19.25 7.06 -0.24
C ALA A 100 19.89 6.27 0.91
N LEU A 101 19.93 4.94 0.79
CA LEU A 101 20.57 4.08 1.78
C LEU A 101 22.10 4.09 1.65
N GLU A 102 22.65 4.02 0.44
CA GLU A 102 24.09 4.09 0.17
C GLU A 102 24.71 5.38 0.73
N ALA A 103 24.04 6.52 0.53
CA ALA A 103 24.49 7.82 1.05
C ALA A 103 24.61 7.86 2.59
N ARG A 104 23.86 7.01 3.30
CA ARG A 104 23.82 6.97 4.78
C ARG A 104 24.65 5.82 5.36
N ALA A 105 24.65 4.68 4.68
CA ALA A 105 25.30 3.44 5.08
C ALA A 105 25.85 2.71 3.84
N PRO A 106 27.04 3.09 3.36
CA PRO A 106 27.64 2.48 2.18
C PRO A 106 27.77 0.95 2.27
N GLY A 107 27.36 0.25 1.21
CA GLY A 107 27.36 -1.22 1.14
C GLY A 107 26.40 -1.91 2.11
N ALA A 108 25.37 -1.21 2.60
CA ALA A 108 24.32 -1.78 3.45
C ALA A 108 23.57 -2.92 2.73
N LEU A 109 23.16 -3.94 3.49
CA LEU A 109 22.30 -5.00 2.96
C LEU A 109 20.85 -4.51 2.90
N MET A 110 20.34 -4.30 1.70
CA MET A 110 19.00 -3.81 1.43
C MET A 110 18.06 -4.97 1.11
N LEU A 111 17.02 -5.15 1.92
CA LEU A 111 15.94 -6.11 1.66
C LEU A 111 14.75 -5.37 1.06
N VAL A 112 14.53 -5.54 -0.23
CA VAL A 112 13.37 -4.99 -0.93
C VAL A 112 12.21 -5.97 -0.82
N ALA A 113 11.05 -5.50 -0.36
CA ALA A 113 9.84 -6.30 -0.26
C ALA A 113 8.59 -5.50 -0.71
N PRO A 114 7.68 -6.13 -1.48
CA PRO A 114 6.35 -5.59 -1.71
C PRO A 114 5.56 -5.51 -0.40
N SER A 115 4.78 -4.45 -0.25
CA SER A 115 3.97 -4.21 0.96
C SER A 115 2.65 -4.98 1.00
N ASP A 116 2.33 -5.72 -0.06
CA ASP A 116 1.02 -6.31 -0.33
C ASP A 116 1.05 -7.85 -0.38
N HIS A 117 2.07 -8.47 0.24
CA HIS A 117 2.23 -9.94 0.31
C HIS A 117 1.89 -10.50 1.69
N VAL A 118 1.12 -11.58 1.72
CA VAL A 118 0.83 -12.37 2.92
C VAL A 118 1.93 -13.40 3.13
N ILE A 119 2.60 -13.34 4.28
CA ILE A 119 3.58 -14.35 4.72
C ILE A 119 3.38 -14.54 6.23
N PRO A 120 2.54 -15.50 6.66
CA PRO A 120 2.12 -15.61 8.06
C PRO A 120 3.27 -15.99 9.01
N ALA A 121 4.17 -16.86 8.56
CA ALA A 121 5.30 -17.35 9.36
C ALA A 121 6.46 -16.34 9.40
N ALA A 122 6.27 -15.20 10.05
CA ALA A 122 7.23 -14.09 10.07
C ALA A 122 8.63 -14.50 10.56
N ALA A 123 8.73 -15.34 11.60
CA ALA A 123 10.02 -15.83 12.11
C ALA A 123 10.77 -16.66 11.04
N ARG A 124 10.07 -17.62 10.42
CA ARG A 124 10.64 -18.46 9.35
C ARG A 124 11.09 -17.63 8.15
N PHE A 125 10.34 -16.59 7.80
CA PHE A 125 10.72 -15.68 6.73
C PHE A 125 11.99 -14.89 7.08
N ARG A 126 12.10 -14.38 8.31
CA ARG A 126 13.32 -13.71 8.79
C ARG A 126 14.52 -14.66 8.78
N ASP A 127 14.35 -15.92 9.15
CA ASP A 127 15.43 -16.93 9.09
C ASP A 127 15.93 -17.13 7.65
N ALA A 128 15.02 -17.20 6.68
CA ALA A 128 15.38 -17.30 5.27
C ALA A 128 16.15 -16.06 4.78
N VAL A 129 15.72 -14.86 5.18
CA VAL A 129 16.43 -13.61 4.89
C VAL A 129 17.83 -13.59 5.53
N GLN A 130 17.97 -14.03 6.78
CA GLN A 130 19.26 -14.09 7.46
C GLN A 130 20.20 -15.12 6.81
N ALA A 131 19.67 -16.25 6.33
CA ALA A 131 20.44 -17.24 5.58
C ALA A 131 20.97 -16.68 4.23
N ALA A 132 20.26 -15.71 3.64
CA ALA A 132 20.66 -15.03 2.40
C ALA A 132 21.78 -13.99 2.60
N ALA A 133 21.93 -13.45 3.81
CA ALA A 133 22.81 -12.30 4.09
C ALA A 133 24.30 -12.52 3.73
N PRO A 134 24.90 -13.70 3.93
CA PRO A 134 26.28 -13.97 3.48
C PRO A 134 26.43 -13.89 1.96
N ALA A 135 25.49 -14.44 1.19
CA ALA A 135 25.53 -14.39 -0.28
C ALA A 135 25.38 -12.95 -0.79
N ALA A 136 24.42 -12.20 -0.25
CA ALA A 136 24.23 -10.79 -0.57
C ALA A 136 25.48 -9.95 -0.23
N SER A 137 26.15 -10.25 0.90
CA SER A 137 27.41 -9.60 1.29
C SER A 137 28.58 -9.94 0.37
N ALA A 138 28.53 -11.09 -0.30
CA ALA A 138 29.52 -11.54 -1.27
C ALA A 138 29.24 -11.03 -2.70
N GLY A 139 28.35 -10.03 -2.83
CA GLY A 139 28.02 -9.41 -4.11
C GLY A 139 27.05 -10.21 -4.97
N GLN A 140 26.22 -11.07 -4.37
CA GLN A 140 25.12 -11.72 -5.09
C GLN A 140 23.85 -10.86 -5.04
N LEU A 141 23.08 -10.89 -6.12
CA LEU A 141 21.71 -10.40 -6.17
C LEU A 141 20.78 -11.54 -5.77
N VAL A 142 20.32 -11.55 -4.53
CA VAL A 142 19.52 -12.64 -3.98
C VAL A 142 18.03 -12.38 -4.21
N THR A 143 17.29 -13.38 -4.68
CA THR A 143 15.82 -13.43 -4.71
C THR A 143 15.29 -14.59 -3.88
N PHE A 144 14.01 -14.52 -3.49
CA PHE A 144 13.34 -15.56 -2.70
C PHE A 144 12.32 -16.31 -3.55
N GLY A 145 12.45 -17.63 -3.56
CA GLY A 145 11.61 -18.52 -4.36
C GLY A 145 10.57 -19.25 -3.53
N ILE A 146 9.31 -19.20 -3.95
CA ILE A 146 8.19 -19.88 -3.29
C ILE A 146 7.95 -21.24 -3.94
N ARG A 147 7.62 -22.26 -3.14
CA ARG A 147 7.18 -23.56 -3.67
C ARG A 147 5.93 -23.37 -4.55
N PRO A 148 5.96 -23.81 -5.82
CA PRO A 148 4.78 -23.77 -6.66
C PRO A 148 3.85 -24.94 -6.32
N ASP A 149 2.56 -24.67 -6.28
CA ASP A 149 1.50 -25.70 -6.11
C ASP A 149 0.58 -25.85 -7.33
N ARG A 150 0.72 -24.96 -8.32
CA ARG A 150 -0.10 -24.91 -9.53
C ARG A 150 0.66 -24.27 -10.70
N PRO A 151 0.18 -24.41 -11.95
CA PRO A 151 0.81 -23.78 -13.10
C PRO A 151 0.40 -22.30 -13.21
N GLU A 152 0.93 -21.46 -12.31
CA GLU A 152 0.64 -20.03 -12.28
C GLU A 152 1.28 -19.28 -13.47
N THR A 153 0.46 -18.45 -14.13
CA THR A 153 0.88 -17.65 -15.30
C THR A 153 1.13 -16.18 -14.95
N GLY A 154 0.65 -15.73 -13.78
CA GLY A 154 0.84 -14.37 -13.28
C GLY A 154 2.20 -14.12 -12.60
N TYR A 155 2.96 -15.16 -12.29
CA TYR A 155 4.22 -15.07 -11.57
C TYR A 155 5.44 -15.34 -12.47
N GLY A 156 6.59 -14.79 -12.07
CA GLY A 156 7.88 -15.24 -12.58
C GLY A 156 8.27 -16.59 -11.99
N TRP A 157 9.04 -17.37 -12.75
CA TRP A 157 9.53 -18.69 -12.37
C TRP A 157 11.06 -18.71 -12.32
N LEU A 158 11.61 -19.30 -11.26
CA LEU A 158 13.02 -19.33 -10.90
C LEU A 158 13.56 -20.76 -10.99
N GLU A 159 14.46 -21.05 -11.93
CA GLU A 159 15.07 -22.37 -12.06
C GLU A 159 16.24 -22.54 -11.08
N LEU A 160 16.15 -23.54 -10.22
CA LEU A 160 17.19 -23.91 -9.26
C LEU A 160 18.41 -24.53 -9.96
N SER A 161 19.61 -24.28 -9.45
CA SER A 161 20.82 -25.01 -9.88
C SER A 161 20.85 -26.44 -9.35
N THR A 162 20.28 -26.66 -8.17
CA THR A 162 20.22 -27.97 -7.52
C THR A 162 18.85 -28.21 -6.90
N PRO A 163 18.32 -29.44 -6.93
CA PRO A 163 17.09 -29.75 -6.20
C PRO A 163 17.23 -29.38 -4.73
N THR A 164 16.20 -28.80 -4.13
CA THR A 164 16.18 -28.47 -2.71
C THR A 164 15.10 -29.30 -2.01
N PRO A 165 15.47 -30.42 -1.37
CA PRO A 165 14.56 -31.17 -0.52
C PRO A 165 13.93 -30.26 0.53
N ASP A 166 12.62 -30.38 0.71
CA ASP A 166 11.82 -29.63 1.69
C ASP A 166 11.92 -28.09 1.60
N PHE A 167 12.44 -27.56 0.49
CA PHE A 167 12.60 -26.12 0.25
C PHE A 167 13.34 -25.40 1.40
N ALA A 168 14.35 -26.07 1.97
CA ALA A 168 15.23 -25.50 2.98
C ALA A 168 15.84 -24.16 2.49
N PRO A 169 15.98 -23.14 3.36
CA PRO A 169 16.43 -21.81 2.97
C PRO A 169 17.95 -21.76 2.75
N LEU A 170 18.43 -22.54 1.78
CA LEU A 170 19.83 -22.62 1.39
C LEU A 170 20.04 -21.78 0.12
N PRO A 171 20.83 -20.70 0.17
CA PRO A 171 21.17 -19.92 -1.00
C PRO A 171 21.91 -20.78 -2.03
N GLN A 172 21.49 -20.68 -3.29
CA GLN A 172 22.14 -21.36 -4.42
C GLN A 172 22.08 -20.51 -5.67
N PRO A 173 22.97 -20.71 -6.66
CA PRO A 173 22.92 -19.97 -7.91
C PRO A 173 21.58 -20.17 -8.62
N LEU A 174 21.02 -19.09 -9.17
CA LEU A 174 19.83 -19.17 -10.02
C LEU A 174 20.26 -19.52 -11.45
N ARG A 175 19.68 -20.58 -12.03
CA ARG A 175 20.07 -21.03 -13.38
C ARG A 175 19.39 -20.23 -14.47
N SER A 176 18.10 -19.96 -14.33
CA SER A 176 17.34 -19.16 -15.28
C SER A 176 16.10 -18.54 -14.62
N PHE A 177 15.58 -17.49 -15.25
CA PHE A 177 14.36 -16.81 -14.86
C PHE A 177 13.41 -16.75 -16.04
N VAL A 178 12.12 -16.98 -15.79
CA VAL A 178 11.06 -16.91 -16.79
C VAL A 178 9.90 -16.08 -16.23
N GLU A 179 9.73 -14.84 -16.70
CA GLU A 179 8.61 -14.00 -16.31
C GLU A 179 7.31 -14.44 -17.00
N LYS A 180 6.24 -14.63 -16.22
CA LYS A 180 4.84 -14.80 -16.67
C LYS A 180 4.67 -15.74 -17.89
N PRO A 181 5.02 -17.03 -17.74
CA PRO A 181 4.86 -18.00 -18.82
C PRO A 181 3.38 -18.21 -19.19
N ASN A 182 3.12 -18.67 -20.41
CA ASN A 182 1.81 -19.20 -20.76
C ASN A 182 1.52 -20.50 -20.00
N LEU A 183 0.24 -20.91 -19.96
CA LEU A 183 -0.22 -22.07 -19.18
C LEU A 183 0.57 -23.36 -19.51
N ALA A 184 0.72 -23.69 -20.79
CA ALA A 184 1.44 -24.89 -21.21
C ALA A 184 2.91 -24.92 -20.72
N LYS A 185 3.58 -23.75 -20.75
CA LYS A 185 4.92 -23.62 -20.20
C LYS A 185 4.90 -23.72 -18.67
N ALA A 186 3.96 -23.07 -17.98
CA ALA A 186 3.83 -23.17 -16.53
C ALA A 186 3.60 -24.62 -16.04
N GLU A 187 2.78 -25.40 -16.75
CA GLU A 187 2.57 -26.83 -16.49
C GLU A 187 3.88 -27.62 -16.61
N THR A 188 4.68 -27.33 -17.64
CA THR A 188 6.00 -27.96 -17.84
C THR A 188 6.98 -27.59 -16.71
N LEU A 189 7.01 -26.32 -16.30
CA LEU A 189 7.89 -25.84 -15.23
C LEU A 189 7.53 -26.48 -13.88
N LEU A 190 6.24 -26.60 -13.59
CA LEU A 190 5.71 -27.26 -12.39
C LEU A 190 6.08 -28.76 -12.36
N ALA A 191 5.82 -29.47 -13.46
CA ALA A 191 6.10 -30.91 -13.57
C ALA A 191 7.59 -31.24 -13.42
N GLY A 192 8.47 -30.32 -13.81
CA GLY A 192 9.93 -30.49 -13.71
C GLY A 192 10.47 -30.46 -12.28
N GLY A 193 9.73 -29.93 -11.29
CA GLY A 193 10.12 -29.92 -9.87
C GLY A 193 11.38 -29.08 -9.52
N MET A 194 11.96 -28.39 -10.50
CA MET A 194 13.19 -27.60 -10.37
C MET A 194 12.94 -26.10 -10.29
N HIS A 195 11.68 -25.66 -10.29
CA HIS A 195 11.34 -24.25 -10.35
C HIS A 195 10.60 -23.77 -9.10
N LEU A 196 10.80 -22.51 -8.77
CA LEU A 196 10.10 -21.77 -7.73
C LEU A 196 9.36 -20.57 -8.32
N TRP A 197 8.35 -20.04 -7.65
CA TRP A 197 7.79 -18.74 -8.01
C TRP A 197 8.64 -17.60 -7.47
N ASN A 198 8.80 -16.55 -8.27
CA ASN A 198 9.42 -15.30 -7.84
C ASN A 198 8.50 -14.55 -6.89
N ALA A 199 8.93 -14.38 -5.65
CA ALA A 199 8.19 -13.62 -4.64
C ALA A 199 8.29 -12.10 -4.84
N GLY A 200 9.09 -11.61 -5.79
CA GLY A 200 9.34 -10.17 -5.97
C GLY A 200 10.06 -9.53 -4.78
N ILE A 201 10.73 -10.35 -3.95
CA ILE A 201 11.50 -9.93 -2.78
C ILE A 201 12.97 -10.14 -3.10
N PHE A 202 13.80 -9.16 -2.78
CA PHE A 202 15.22 -9.17 -3.13
C PHE A 202 16.10 -8.75 -1.97
N LEU A 203 17.28 -9.35 -1.86
CA LEU A 203 18.32 -8.97 -0.91
C LEU A 203 19.66 -8.80 -1.62
N PHE A 204 20.27 -7.63 -1.47
CA PHE A 204 21.58 -7.33 -2.03
C PHE A 204 22.25 -6.19 -1.27
N SER A 205 23.55 -6.01 -1.44
CA SER A 205 24.19 -4.78 -0.97
C SER A 205 23.81 -3.60 -1.87
N THR A 206 23.70 -2.40 -1.30
CA THR A 206 23.46 -1.15 -2.05
C THR A 206 24.51 -0.91 -3.12
N ALA A 207 25.80 -1.16 -2.83
CA ALA A 207 26.87 -1.10 -3.82
C ALA A 207 26.63 -2.06 -4.99
N THR A 208 26.30 -3.33 -4.70
CA THR A 208 26.08 -4.36 -5.75
C THR A 208 24.91 -4.00 -6.66
N ILE A 209 23.79 -3.52 -6.12
CA ILE A 209 22.64 -3.19 -6.96
C ILE A 209 22.88 -1.91 -7.78
N LEU A 210 23.57 -0.92 -7.23
CA LEU A 210 23.92 0.31 -7.96
C LEU A 210 24.91 -0.01 -9.10
N ASP A 211 25.89 -0.88 -8.86
CA ASP A 211 26.78 -1.38 -9.91
C ASP A 211 25.98 -2.11 -11.00
N ALA A 212 25.03 -2.97 -10.63
CA ALA A 212 24.18 -3.67 -11.58
C ALA A 212 23.31 -2.71 -12.42
N PHE A 213 22.73 -1.67 -11.81
CA PHE A 213 22.04 -0.61 -12.55
C PHE A 213 22.97 0.13 -13.51
N SER A 214 24.20 0.44 -13.09
CA SER A 214 25.17 1.15 -13.95
C SER A 214 25.51 0.38 -15.23
N VAL A 215 25.47 -0.96 -15.19
CA VAL A 215 25.76 -1.83 -16.33
C VAL A 215 24.51 -2.09 -17.17
N HIS A 216 23.37 -2.37 -16.54
CA HIS A 216 22.20 -2.93 -17.23
C HIS A 216 21.08 -1.93 -17.53
N ALA A 217 21.02 -0.83 -16.78
CA ALA A 217 20.04 0.25 -16.94
C ALA A 217 20.64 1.61 -16.48
N PRO A 218 21.73 2.08 -17.11
CA PRO A 218 22.43 3.31 -16.73
C PRO A 218 21.52 4.55 -16.77
N GLU A 219 20.53 4.57 -17.65
CA GLU A 219 19.53 5.62 -17.76
C GLU A 219 18.64 5.72 -16.50
N VAL A 220 18.30 4.58 -15.88
CA VAL A 220 17.54 4.55 -14.61
C VAL A 220 18.40 5.12 -13.49
N LEU A 221 19.66 4.68 -13.40
CA LEU A 221 20.59 5.16 -12.38
C LEU A 221 20.80 6.67 -12.48
N ALA A 222 21.15 7.17 -13.67
CA ALA A 222 21.44 8.58 -13.89
C ALA A 222 20.21 9.47 -13.61
N GLY A 223 19.03 9.10 -14.12
CA GLY A 223 17.80 9.88 -13.90
C GLY A 223 17.36 9.84 -12.43
N THR A 224 17.50 8.70 -11.77
CA THR A 224 17.11 8.55 -10.36
C THR A 224 18.08 9.28 -9.44
N HIS A 225 19.38 9.29 -9.77
CA HIS A 225 20.38 10.09 -9.06
C HIS A 225 20.08 11.59 -9.19
N ALA A 226 19.79 12.08 -10.40
CA ALA A 226 19.39 13.47 -10.59
C ALA A 226 18.11 13.83 -9.82
N ALA A 227 17.13 12.93 -9.77
CA ALA A 227 15.90 13.11 -8.99
C ALA A 227 16.14 13.12 -7.48
N PHE A 228 17.09 12.32 -7.00
CA PHE A 228 17.47 12.23 -5.59
C PHE A 228 18.32 13.43 -5.15
N ASP A 229 19.28 13.89 -5.96
CA ASP A 229 20.12 15.05 -5.64
C ASP A 229 19.30 16.35 -5.56
N ALA A 230 18.30 16.47 -6.43
CA ALA A 230 17.37 17.60 -6.44
C ALA A 230 16.14 17.37 -5.53
N ALA A 231 16.15 16.34 -4.68
CA ALA A 231 15.03 16.04 -3.80
C ALA A 231 14.83 17.10 -2.71
N GLU A 232 13.58 17.36 -2.37
CA GLU A 232 13.20 18.26 -1.28
C GLU A 232 12.87 17.43 -0.03
N LYS A 233 13.38 17.86 1.12
CA LYS A 233 13.06 17.23 2.41
C LYS A 233 12.11 18.12 3.20
N ASP A 234 10.91 17.62 3.48
CA ASP A 234 9.94 18.29 4.34
C ASP A 234 9.19 17.27 5.20
N LEU A 235 8.81 17.65 6.43
CA LEU A 235 7.88 16.88 7.27
C LEU A 235 8.21 15.38 7.45
N GLY A 236 9.50 15.03 7.42
CA GLY A 236 9.96 13.63 7.52
C GLY A 236 9.90 12.83 6.21
N PHE A 237 9.61 13.47 5.08
CA PHE A 237 9.62 12.90 3.74
C PHE A 237 10.83 13.36 2.93
N THR A 238 11.30 12.50 2.04
CA THR A 238 12.22 12.85 0.96
C THR A 238 11.45 12.80 -0.36
N ARG A 239 11.14 13.97 -0.94
CA ARG A 239 10.37 14.12 -2.17
C ARG A 239 11.30 14.17 -3.36
N LEU A 240 11.27 13.13 -4.18
CA LEU A 240 12.12 13.03 -5.36
C LEU A 240 11.70 14.11 -6.38
N ALA A 241 12.65 14.68 -7.11
CA ALA A 241 12.36 15.81 -7.99
C ALA A 241 11.50 15.37 -9.19
N PRO A 242 10.34 16.01 -9.46
CA PRO A 242 9.42 15.59 -10.51
C PRO A 242 10.00 15.62 -11.93
N SER A 243 10.80 16.64 -12.25
CA SER A 243 11.33 16.83 -13.62
C SER A 243 12.22 15.66 -14.07
N PRO A 244 13.35 15.36 -13.41
CA PRO A 244 14.19 14.20 -13.80
C PRO A 244 13.45 12.87 -13.64
N TRP A 245 12.58 12.74 -12.63
CA TRP A 245 11.79 11.51 -12.42
C TRP A 245 10.84 11.22 -13.60
N SER A 246 10.25 12.26 -14.19
CA SER A 246 9.29 12.10 -15.29
C SER A 246 9.90 11.47 -16.56
N GLU A 247 11.21 11.63 -16.75
CA GLU A 247 11.97 11.11 -17.89
C GLU A 247 12.39 9.64 -17.71
N LEU A 248 12.26 9.08 -16.50
CA LEU A 248 12.61 7.70 -16.23
C LEU A 248 11.74 6.71 -17.01
N PRO A 249 12.30 5.56 -17.45
CA PRO A 249 11.50 4.51 -18.04
C PRO A 249 10.56 3.89 -17.00
N ASP A 250 9.36 3.49 -17.43
CA ASP A 250 8.41 2.74 -16.63
C ASP A 250 8.72 1.23 -16.77
N ILE A 251 9.59 0.70 -15.89
CA ILE A 251 10.14 -0.66 -16.00
C ILE A 251 10.34 -1.31 -14.63
N SER A 252 10.12 -2.64 -14.55
CA SER A 252 10.39 -3.38 -13.31
C SER A 252 11.87 -3.71 -13.16
N ILE A 253 12.30 -3.93 -11.92
CA ILE A 253 13.66 -4.40 -11.61
C ILE A 253 13.97 -5.75 -12.26
N ASP A 254 12.95 -6.61 -12.40
CA ASP A 254 13.09 -7.92 -13.01
C ASP A 254 13.65 -7.80 -14.43
N TYR A 255 13.07 -6.91 -15.25
CA TYR A 255 13.52 -6.65 -16.62
C TYR A 255 14.77 -5.78 -16.70
N ALA A 256 14.87 -4.75 -15.84
CA ALA A 256 15.96 -3.78 -15.88
C ALA A 256 17.30 -4.40 -15.47
N VAL A 257 17.29 -5.31 -14.48
CA VAL A 257 18.50 -5.87 -13.87
C VAL A 257 18.45 -7.38 -13.76
N MET A 258 17.41 -7.96 -13.13
CA MET A 258 17.48 -9.36 -12.68
C MET A 258 17.58 -10.36 -13.84
N GLU A 259 16.95 -10.11 -14.98
CA GLU A 259 17.07 -10.97 -16.17
C GLU A 259 18.45 -10.94 -16.84
N ARG A 260 19.25 -9.91 -16.54
CA ARG A 260 20.50 -9.60 -17.25
C ARG A 260 21.74 -9.85 -16.40
N ALA A 261 21.59 -9.78 -15.07
CA ALA A 261 22.69 -9.90 -14.14
C ALA A 261 23.23 -11.34 -14.07
N PRO A 262 24.56 -11.55 -14.05
CA PRO A 262 25.17 -12.88 -14.03
C PRO A 262 25.29 -13.50 -12.63
N ASN A 263 25.12 -12.71 -11.58
CA ASN A 263 25.40 -13.04 -10.16
C ASN A 263 24.11 -13.21 -9.35
N LEU A 264 23.16 -13.98 -9.90
CA LEU A 264 21.87 -14.24 -9.28
C LEU A 264 21.92 -15.44 -8.33
N THR A 265 21.35 -15.27 -7.16
CA THR A 265 21.17 -16.33 -6.17
C THR A 265 19.70 -16.44 -5.79
N VAL A 266 19.20 -17.65 -5.58
CA VAL A 266 17.85 -17.91 -5.10
C VAL A 266 17.90 -18.59 -3.74
N VAL A 267 17.01 -18.16 -2.85
CA VAL A 267 16.77 -18.81 -1.55
C VAL A 267 15.35 -19.39 -1.55
N PRO A 268 15.22 -20.72 -1.51
CA PRO A 268 13.92 -21.35 -1.38
C PRO A 268 13.23 -20.98 -0.06
N TYR A 269 11.92 -20.80 -0.10
CA TYR A 269 11.10 -20.54 1.08
C TYR A 269 10.00 -21.60 1.17
N ALA A 270 10.05 -22.36 2.26
CA ALA A 270 9.15 -23.46 2.56
C ALA A 270 7.88 -23.08 3.35
N GLY A 271 7.61 -21.79 3.53
CA GLY A 271 6.40 -21.31 4.21
C GLY A 271 5.32 -20.83 3.24
N THR A 272 4.14 -20.53 3.77
CA THR A 272 3.03 -19.95 3.01
C THR A 272 3.37 -18.53 2.54
N TRP A 273 3.06 -18.25 1.28
CA TRP A 273 3.16 -16.94 0.65
C TRP A 273 2.01 -16.76 -0.33
N SER A 274 1.45 -15.56 -0.38
CA SER A 274 0.44 -15.17 -1.36
C SER A 274 0.54 -13.68 -1.69
N ASP A 275 0.33 -13.32 -2.95
CA ASP A 275 0.27 -11.93 -3.41
C ASP A 275 -1.13 -11.31 -3.27
N LEU A 276 -2.13 -12.10 -2.83
CA LEU A 276 -3.55 -11.73 -2.79
C LEU A 276 -4.00 -10.94 -4.03
N GLY A 277 -3.75 -11.53 -5.20
CA GLY A 277 -4.00 -10.87 -6.48
C GLY A 277 -5.49 -10.59 -6.79
N ASP A 278 -6.41 -11.39 -6.24
CA ASP A 278 -7.86 -11.31 -6.44
C ASP A 278 -8.64 -11.91 -5.25
N TRP A 279 -9.97 -11.84 -5.30
CA TRP A 279 -10.84 -12.37 -4.25
C TRP A 279 -10.81 -13.90 -4.11
N GLN A 280 -10.45 -14.62 -5.17
CA GLN A 280 -10.27 -16.07 -5.10
C GLN A 280 -9.02 -16.41 -4.25
N ALA A 281 -7.95 -15.63 -4.39
CA ALA A 281 -6.77 -15.74 -3.53
C ALA A 281 -7.12 -15.41 -2.07
N VAL A 282 -7.95 -14.39 -1.81
CA VAL A 282 -8.41 -14.09 -0.45
C VAL A 282 -9.17 -15.27 0.17
N TRP A 283 -10.11 -15.87 -0.57
CA TRP A 283 -10.84 -17.06 -0.10
C TRP A 283 -9.91 -18.24 0.20
N ARG A 284 -8.91 -18.51 -0.67
CA ARG A 284 -7.96 -19.61 -0.47
C ARG A 284 -7.09 -19.46 0.78
N GLU A 285 -6.69 -18.22 1.10
CA GLU A 285 -5.80 -17.94 2.22
C GLU A 285 -6.55 -17.73 3.55
N ALA A 286 -7.85 -17.52 3.49
CA ALA A 286 -8.67 -17.32 4.67
C ALA A 286 -9.02 -18.65 5.35
N GLU A 287 -9.25 -18.59 6.66
CA GLU A 287 -9.76 -19.72 7.42
C GLU A 287 -11.22 -19.97 7.02
N SER A 288 -11.51 -21.17 6.54
CA SER A 288 -12.84 -21.62 6.14
C SER A 288 -13.38 -22.67 7.10
N ASP A 289 -14.71 -22.78 7.16
CA ASP A 289 -15.38 -23.85 7.87
C ASP A 289 -15.32 -25.19 7.11
N THR A 290 -16.02 -26.21 7.63
CA THR A 290 -16.06 -27.54 7.02
C THR A 290 -16.71 -27.59 5.63
N THR A 291 -17.45 -26.56 5.21
CA THR A 291 -18.05 -26.47 3.87
C THR A 291 -17.25 -25.58 2.93
N GLY A 292 -16.08 -25.09 3.34
CA GLY A 292 -15.28 -24.16 2.55
C GLY A 292 -15.84 -22.74 2.59
N THR A 293 -16.75 -22.41 3.51
CA THR A 293 -17.30 -21.06 3.66
C THR A 293 -16.37 -20.20 4.50
N VAL A 294 -16.04 -19.02 3.98
CA VAL A 294 -15.25 -18.00 4.66
C VAL A 294 -16.18 -16.83 5.01
N ILE A 295 -16.19 -16.43 6.29
CA ILE A 295 -16.98 -15.32 6.80
C ILE A 295 -16.04 -14.28 7.40
N THR A 296 -16.18 -13.02 7.03
CA THR A 296 -15.44 -11.90 7.61
C THR A 296 -16.37 -10.74 7.92
N GLY A 297 -16.32 -10.26 9.16
CA GLY A 297 -17.18 -9.20 9.65
C GLY A 297 -18.63 -9.64 9.90
N PRO A 298 -19.59 -8.71 9.92
CA PRO A 298 -21.01 -8.97 10.21
C PRO A 298 -21.71 -9.69 9.06
N ALA A 299 -21.44 -10.98 8.92
CA ALA A 299 -21.99 -11.83 7.89
C ALA A 299 -22.49 -13.17 8.46
N THR A 300 -23.53 -13.73 7.82
CA THR A 300 -24.17 -14.99 8.20
C THR A 300 -24.31 -15.87 6.96
N ALA A 301 -23.91 -17.13 7.05
CA ALA A 301 -24.09 -18.12 6.01
C ALA A 301 -25.11 -19.18 6.45
N LEU A 302 -26.06 -19.51 5.57
CA LEU A 302 -27.03 -20.57 5.73
C LEU A 302 -26.95 -21.47 4.49
N ASP A 303 -26.60 -22.74 4.67
CA ASP A 303 -26.47 -23.70 3.57
C ASP A 303 -25.53 -23.23 2.45
N CYS A 304 -24.44 -22.56 2.80
CA CYS A 304 -23.41 -22.14 1.84
C CYS A 304 -22.28 -23.16 1.72
N GLN A 305 -21.66 -23.20 0.54
CA GLN A 305 -20.50 -24.03 0.23
C GLN A 305 -19.48 -23.24 -0.59
N ASP A 306 -18.19 -23.38 -0.27
CA ASP A 306 -17.07 -22.85 -1.05
C ASP A 306 -17.21 -21.33 -1.38
N THR A 307 -17.81 -20.59 -0.45
CA THR A 307 -18.29 -19.21 -0.61
C THR A 307 -17.53 -18.25 0.31
N LEU A 308 -17.26 -17.03 -0.16
CA LEU A 308 -16.70 -15.94 0.64
C LEU A 308 -17.77 -14.89 0.90
N LEU A 309 -18.09 -14.63 2.17
CA LEU A 309 -18.96 -13.54 2.62
C LEU A 309 -18.14 -12.55 3.46
N GLN A 310 -17.98 -11.32 2.96
CA GLN A 310 -17.25 -10.28 3.66
C GLN A 310 -18.07 -9.01 3.79
N ALA A 311 -18.32 -8.58 5.03
CA ALA A 311 -18.89 -7.27 5.33
C ALA A 311 -17.87 -6.43 6.09
N THR A 312 -17.78 -5.14 5.78
CA THR A 312 -16.75 -4.24 6.36
C THR A 312 -17.29 -3.26 7.39
N SER A 313 -18.60 -3.28 7.64
CA SER A 313 -19.29 -2.33 8.49
C SER A 313 -20.27 -3.03 9.41
N GLU A 314 -20.09 -2.84 10.72
CA GLU A 314 -21.01 -3.33 11.78
C GLU A 314 -22.46 -2.86 11.59
N ALA A 315 -22.68 -1.77 10.85
CA ALA A 315 -24.01 -1.25 10.54
C ALA A 315 -24.74 -2.03 9.43
N GLN A 316 -24.08 -2.99 8.79
CA GLN A 316 -24.62 -3.78 7.68
C GLN A 316 -24.47 -5.27 7.99
N GLN A 317 -25.52 -6.06 7.75
CA GLN A 317 -25.46 -7.52 7.86
C GLN A 317 -25.50 -8.13 6.45
N LEU A 318 -24.53 -8.96 6.12
CA LEU A 318 -24.51 -9.73 4.87
C LEU A 318 -24.99 -11.15 5.13
N VAL A 319 -26.14 -11.54 4.57
CA VAL A 319 -26.68 -12.89 4.74
C VAL A 319 -26.65 -13.64 3.41
N GLY A 320 -25.89 -14.74 3.36
CA GLY A 320 -25.86 -15.67 2.24
C GLY A 320 -26.71 -16.90 2.56
N ILE A 321 -27.58 -17.31 1.63
CA ILE A 321 -28.45 -18.48 1.79
C ILE A 321 -28.34 -19.34 0.52
N GLY A 322 -27.93 -20.60 0.67
CA GLY A 322 -27.87 -21.56 -0.44
C GLY A 322 -26.82 -21.23 -1.50
N LEU A 323 -25.78 -20.47 -1.14
CA LEU A 323 -24.76 -20.01 -2.10
C LEU A 323 -23.68 -21.07 -2.30
N GLN A 324 -23.25 -21.26 -3.55
CA GLN A 324 -22.15 -22.15 -3.91
C GLN A 324 -21.18 -21.40 -4.81
N ASP A 325 -19.89 -21.44 -4.48
CA ASP A 325 -18.81 -20.79 -5.24
C ASP A 325 -19.03 -19.28 -5.46
N ILE A 326 -19.68 -18.59 -4.52
CA ILE A 326 -19.92 -17.15 -4.60
C ILE A 326 -18.92 -16.38 -3.76
N ILE A 327 -18.49 -15.24 -4.28
CA ILE A 327 -17.81 -14.18 -3.55
C ILE A 327 -18.81 -13.03 -3.40
N ALA A 328 -19.19 -12.70 -2.17
CA ALA A 328 -20.02 -11.55 -1.84
C ALA A 328 -19.28 -10.63 -0.87
N VAL A 329 -19.02 -9.39 -1.30
CA VAL A 329 -18.30 -8.39 -0.52
C VAL A 329 -19.17 -7.15 -0.39
N ALA A 330 -19.54 -6.81 0.85
CA ALA A 330 -20.38 -5.69 1.21
C ALA A 330 -19.58 -4.58 1.91
N MET A 331 -19.58 -3.41 1.30
CA MET A 331 -19.16 -2.15 1.91
C MET A 331 -20.37 -1.22 2.06
N PRO A 332 -20.31 -0.23 2.97
CA PRO A 332 -21.38 0.75 3.14
C PRO A 332 -21.84 1.43 1.83
N ASP A 333 -20.94 1.58 0.86
CA ASP A 333 -21.18 2.35 -0.35
C ASP A 333 -21.21 1.51 -1.65
N ALA A 334 -20.78 0.25 -1.60
CA ALA A 334 -20.69 -0.63 -2.76
C ALA A 334 -20.75 -2.11 -2.37
N VAL A 335 -21.32 -2.93 -3.26
CA VAL A 335 -21.40 -4.39 -3.09
C VAL A 335 -20.88 -5.08 -4.35
N LEU A 336 -20.03 -6.09 -4.18
CA LEU A 336 -19.65 -7.04 -5.24
C LEU A 336 -20.28 -8.38 -4.95
N ILE A 337 -20.87 -8.99 -5.97
CA ILE A 337 -21.26 -10.40 -5.97
C ILE A 337 -20.76 -11.01 -7.28
N ALA A 338 -19.95 -12.05 -7.18
CA ALA A 338 -19.40 -12.73 -8.36
C ALA A 338 -19.24 -14.22 -8.07
N HIS A 339 -19.32 -15.04 -9.13
CA HIS A 339 -18.84 -16.42 -9.05
C HIS A 339 -17.32 -16.43 -8.89
N LYS A 340 -16.79 -17.35 -8.10
CA LYS A 340 -15.37 -17.46 -7.73
C LYS A 340 -14.44 -17.53 -8.95
N ASP A 341 -14.82 -18.28 -9.97
CA ASP A 341 -14.05 -18.43 -11.23
C ASP A 341 -13.99 -17.15 -12.08
N ARG A 342 -14.80 -16.14 -11.75
CA ARG A 342 -14.84 -14.85 -12.45
C ARG A 342 -14.15 -13.74 -11.64
N ALA A 343 -13.41 -14.07 -10.58
CA ALA A 343 -12.75 -13.08 -9.71
C ALA A 343 -11.83 -12.11 -10.47
N GLN A 344 -11.16 -12.56 -11.54
CA GLN A 344 -10.32 -11.70 -12.38
C GLN A 344 -11.10 -10.67 -13.20
N ASP A 345 -12.41 -10.86 -13.38
CA ASP A 345 -13.27 -9.94 -14.16
C ASP A 345 -13.73 -8.71 -13.37
N VAL A 346 -13.42 -8.64 -12.07
CA VAL A 346 -13.66 -7.44 -11.25
C VAL A 346 -13.02 -6.20 -11.88
N LYS A 347 -11.86 -6.35 -12.55
CA LYS A 347 -11.21 -5.26 -13.31
C LYS A 347 -12.10 -4.71 -14.43
N GLN A 348 -12.91 -5.56 -15.06
CA GLN A 348 -13.83 -5.18 -16.13
C GLN A 348 -15.01 -4.39 -15.53
N ALA A 349 -15.57 -4.86 -14.42
CA ALA A 349 -16.62 -4.15 -13.69
C ALA A 349 -16.16 -2.75 -13.26
N VAL A 350 -14.93 -2.63 -12.73
CA VAL A 350 -14.33 -1.32 -12.38
C VAL A 350 -14.19 -0.43 -13.62
N ALA A 351 -13.74 -0.97 -14.76
CA ALA A 351 -13.63 -0.19 -16.00
C ALA A 351 -14.99 0.33 -16.49
N GLU A 352 -16.05 -0.47 -16.39
CA GLU A 352 -17.41 -0.02 -16.71
C GLU A 352 -17.90 1.09 -15.76
N LEU A 353 -17.65 0.96 -14.46
CA LEU A 353 -18.02 1.98 -13.47
C LEU A 353 -17.28 3.30 -13.74
N LYS A 354 -16.00 3.25 -14.13
CA LYS A 354 -15.24 4.43 -14.55
C LYS A 354 -15.83 5.08 -15.80
N ALA A 355 -16.20 4.29 -16.81
CA ALA A 355 -16.84 4.79 -18.02
C ALA A 355 -18.18 5.50 -17.74
N LYS A 356 -18.89 5.04 -16.70
CA LYS A 356 -20.13 5.65 -16.20
C LYS A 356 -19.89 6.81 -15.21
N ALA A 357 -18.64 7.17 -14.93
CA ALA A 357 -18.24 8.16 -13.93
C ALA A 357 -18.83 7.91 -12.54
N VAL A 358 -19.00 6.63 -12.17
CA VAL A 358 -19.50 6.24 -10.84
C VAL A 358 -18.38 6.42 -9.81
N PRO A 359 -18.56 7.24 -8.76
CA PRO A 359 -17.49 7.56 -7.80
C PRO A 359 -16.82 6.34 -7.15
N GLN A 360 -17.61 5.33 -6.81
CA GLN A 360 -17.18 4.09 -6.16
C GLN A 360 -16.15 3.30 -6.97
N ALA A 361 -15.96 3.60 -8.27
CA ALA A 361 -14.91 2.98 -9.07
C ALA A 361 -13.50 3.35 -8.59
N GLU A 362 -13.32 4.53 -7.98
CA GLU A 362 -11.99 5.09 -7.69
C GLU A 362 -11.85 5.68 -6.28
N THR A 363 -12.94 6.18 -5.68
CA THR A 363 -12.91 6.89 -4.40
C THR A 363 -13.52 6.04 -3.29
N LEU A 364 -12.85 5.96 -2.14
CA LEU A 364 -13.47 5.55 -0.88
C LEU A 364 -14.23 6.73 -0.26
N PRO A 365 -15.26 6.48 0.56
CA PRO A 365 -15.93 7.53 1.32
C PRO A 365 -15.00 8.26 2.30
N ARG A 366 -13.97 7.57 2.82
CA ARG A 366 -13.00 8.10 3.78
C ARG A 366 -11.68 8.45 3.11
N ASP A 367 -11.16 9.64 3.41
CA ASP A 367 -9.85 10.12 2.98
C ASP A 367 -8.98 10.52 4.19
N TYR A 368 -7.71 10.17 4.12
CA TYR A 368 -6.73 10.36 5.17
C TYR A 368 -5.85 11.58 4.88
N ARG A 369 -5.57 12.34 5.93
CA ARG A 369 -4.90 13.64 5.91
C ARG A 369 -3.85 13.67 7.04
N PRO A 370 -2.86 14.57 7.00
CA PRO A 370 -1.81 14.60 8.03
C PRO A 370 -2.33 14.96 9.43
N TRP A 371 -3.48 15.63 9.49
CA TRP A 371 -4.14 15.99 10.74
C TRP A 371 -5.17 14.97 11.21
N GLY A 372 -5.43 13.90 10.46
CA GLY A 372 -6.50 12.93 10.74
C GLY A 372 -7.17 12.41 9.48
N TRP A 373 -8.50 12.39 9.45
CA TRP A 373 -9.23 11.93 8.27
C TRP A 373 -10.61 12.58 8.20
N TYR A 374 -11.22 12.56 7.02
CA TYR A 374 -12.63 12.87 6.87
C TYR A 374 -13.34 11.78 6.07
N GLU A 375 -14.66 11.70 6.25
CA GLU A 375 -15.52 10.76 5.57
C GLU A 375 -16.76 11.49 5.08
N SER A 376 -17.08 11.34 3.79
CA SER A 376 -18.33 11.89 3.23
C SER A 376 -19.49 10.99 3.60
N LEU A 377 -20.41 11.50 4.42
CA LEU A 377 -21.59 10.77 4.87
C LEU A 377 -22.76 10.90 3.90
N VAL A 378 -22.98 12.12 3.40
CA VAL A 378 -24.09 12.43 2.46
C VAL A 378 -23.61 13.48 1.48
N VAL A 379 -23.91 13.29 0.20
CA VAL A 379 -23.66 14.28 -0.86
C VAL A 379 -24.97 14.52 -1.59
N GLY A 380 -25.42 15.77 -1.63
CA GLY A 380 -26.57 16.24 -2.39
C GLY A 380 -26.19 17.34 -3.37
N PRO A 381 -27.12 17.78 -4.23
CA PRO A 381 -26.82 18.76 -5.28
C PRO A 381 -26.29 20.11 -4.79
N ARG A 382 -26.59 20.49 -3.54
CA ARG A 382 -26.20 21.78 -2.95
C ARG A 382 -25.66 21.67 -1.52
N PHE A 383 -25.43 20.46 -1.05
CA PHE A 383 -24.88 20.24 0.29
C PHE A 383 -24.02 18.98 0.36
N GLN A 384 -23.09 18.97 1.30
CA GLN A 384 -22.28 17.80 1.63
C GLN A 384 -22.13 17.73 3.14
N VAL A 385 -22.28 16.53 3.70
CA VAL A 385 -22.04 16.27 5.12
C VAL A 385 -20.80 15.41 5.26
N LYS A 386 -19.81 15.90 6.02
CA LYS A 386 -18.59 15.18 6.34
C LYS A 386 -18.51 14.89 7.83
N ARG A 387 -18.02 13.71 8.18
CA ARG A 387 -17.45 13.44 9.50
C ARG A 387 -15.96 13.70 9.41
N ILE A 388 -15.43 14.58 10.26
CA ILE A 388 -14.01 14.91 10.30
C ILE A 388 -13.47 14.50 11.67
N VAL A 389 -12.34 13.81 11.68
CA VAL A 389 -11.60 13.46 12.89
C VAL A 389 -10.22 14.10 12.83
N VAL A 390 -9.89 14.89 13.84
CA VAL A 390 -8.61 15.59 13.96
C VAL A 390 -7.83 15.00 15.13
N HIS A 391 -6.60 14.54 14.87
CA HIS A 391 -5.73 13.98 15.87
C HIS A 391 -5.32 15.00 16.95
N PRO A 392 -4.99 14.55 18.16
CA PRO A 392 -4.46 15.42 19.22
C PRO A 392 -3.30 16.30 18.74
N GLY A 393 -3.37 17.61 19.01
CA GLY A 393 -2.34 18.57 18.63
C GLY A 393 -2.27 18.92 17.14
N ALA A 394 -3.12 18.32 16.29
CA ALA A 394 -3.13 18.60 14.86
C ALA A 394 -4.11 19.74 14.51
N ALA A 395 -3.98 20.25 13.28
CA ALA A 395 -4.81 21.35 12.79
C ALA A 395 -5.16 21.16 11.31
N LEU A 396 -6.26 21.76 10.86
CA LEU A 396 -6.49 21.99 9.45
C LEU A 396 -5.69 23.22 8.99
N SER A 397 -5.52 23.37 7.68
CA SER A 397 -4.89 24.60 7.14
C SER A 397 -5.75 25.82 7.44
N LEU A 398 -5.09 26.97 7.55
CA LEU A 398 -5.80 28.25 7.51
C LEU A 398 -6.25 28.46 6.08
N GLN A 399 -7.56 28.51 5.86
CA GLN A 399 -8.13 28.43 4.53
C GLN A 399 -9.39 29.29 4.39
N SER A 400 -9.82 29.47 3.15
CA SER A 400 -11.13 30.03 2.80
C SER A 400 -11.68 29.29 1.58
N HIS A 401 -12.96 29.49 1.30
CA HIS A 401 -13.65 28.95 0.13
C HIS A 401 -14.66 29.96 -0.39
N HIS A 402 -14.79 30.09 -1.71
CA HIS A 402 -15.57 31.15 -2.33
C HIS A 402 -17.01 30.77 -2.66
N HIS A 403 -17.37 29.49 -2.68
CA HIS A 403 -18.66 29.06 -3.23
C HIS A 403 -19.54 28.30 -2.23
N ARG A 404 -19.05 28.11 -1.00
CA ARG A 404 -19.79 27.42 0.07
C ARG A 404 -19.69 28.15 1.40
N ALA A 405 -20.66 27.89 2.26
CA ALA A 405 -20.58 28.14 3.69
C ALA A 405 -20.51 26.79 4.41
N GLU A 406 -19.98 26.79 5.62
CA GLU A 406 -19.84 25.57 6.41
C GLU A 406 -20.48 25.75 7.79
N HIS A 407 -21.05 24.67 8.32
CA HIS A 407 -21.51 24.60 9.70
C HIS A 407 -20.83 23.42 10.36
N TRP A 408 -20.00 23.69 11.36
CA TRP A 408 -19.28 22.66 12.10
C TRP A 408 -19.92 22.43 13.46
N ILE A 409 -20.16 21.17 13.79
CA ILE A 409 -20.73 20.73 15.07
C ILE A 409 -19.71 19.80 15.71
N VAL A 410 -19.19 20.16 16.88
CA VAL A 410 -18.26 19.31 17.62
C VAL A 410 -19.06 18.21 18.31
N VAL A 411 -18.77 16.96 17.98
CA VAL A 411 -19.46 15.79 18.53
C VAL A 411 -18.68 15.22 19.71
N GLU A 412 -17.36 15.19 19.62
CA GLU A 412 -16.47 14.65 20.66
C GLU A 412 -15.23 15.54 20.80
N GLY A 413 -14.86 15.87 22.05
CA GLY A 413 -13.66 16.67 22.34
C GLY A 413 -13.88 18.19 22.31
N THR A 414 -12.81 18.95 22.05
CA THR A 414 -12.85 20.42 22.02
C THR A 414 -11.99 20.95 20.89
N ALA A 415 -12.59 21.74 20.02
CA ALA A 415 -11.93 22.42 18.92
C ALA A 415 -11.51 23.83 19.34
N LYS A 416 -10.34 24.28 18.89
CA LYS A 416 -10.00 25.70 18.81
C LYS A 416 -10.26 26.15 17.38
N VAL A 417 -11.23 27.04 17.21
CA VAL A 417 -11.69 27.50 15.89
C VAL A 417 -11.31 28.97 15.72
N THR A 418 -10.71 29.27 14.58
CA THR A 418 -10.45 30.63 14.10
C THR A 418 -11.44 30.94 12.98
N VAL A 419 -12.12 32.09 13.04
CA VAL A 419 -12.93 32.67 11.96
C VAL A 419 -12.57 34.15 11.85
N ASP A 420 -11.97 34.51 10.73
CA ASP A 420 -11.32 35.79 10.48
C ASP A 420 -10.35 36.17 11.62
N SER A 421 -10.74 37.14 12.45
CA SER A 421 -9.93 37.61 13.60
C SER A 421 -10.34 36.99 14.93
N GLU A 422 -11.47 36.27 14.98
CA GLU A 422 -11.98 35.68 16.20
C GLU A 422 -11.46 34.26 16.39
N VAL A 423 -10.93 33.99 17.60
CA VAL A 423 -10.50 32.67 18.03
C VAL A 423 -11.33 32.25 19.24
N LYS A 424 -11.96 31.08 19.17
CA LYS A 424 -12.78 30.55 20.27
C LYS A 424 -12.62 29.05 20.43
N LEU A 425 -12.88 28.57 21.65
CA LEU A 425 -13.04 27.15 21.92
C LEU A 425 -14.49 26.74 21.66
N VAL A 426 -14.67 25.60 21.00
CA VAL A 426 -15.97 24.98 20.69
C VAL A 426 -15.93 23.56 21.24
N SER A 427 -16.76 23.27 22.23
CA SER A 427 -16.84 21.97 22.91
C SER A 427 -17.98 21.12 22.37
N GLU A 428 -18.11 19.90 22.87
CA GLU A 428 -19.18 18.96 22.48
C GLU A 428 -20.57 19.60 22.47
N ASN A 429 -21.34 19.27 21.44
CA ASN A 429 -22.68 19.78 21.14
C ASN A 429 -22.74 21.30 20.89
N GLN A 430 -21.61 22.00 20.83
CA GLN A 430 -21.53 23.37 20.33
C GLN A 430 -21.22 23.38 18.84
N SER A 431 -21.51 24.51 18.20
CA SER A 431 -21.30 24.66 16.77
C SER A 431 -20.77 26.03 16.39
N VAL A 432 -20.21 26.10 15.19
CA VAL A 432 -19.72 27.32 14.58
C VAL A 432 -20.15 27.37 13.12
N TYR A 433 -20.65 28.53 12.71
CA TYR A 433 -20.96 28.83 11.32
C TYR A 433 -19.76 29.54 10.69
N ILE A 434 -19.35 29.08 9.52
CA ILE A 434 -18.27 29.63 8.71
C ILE A 434 -18.90 30.30 7.48
N PRO A 435 -18.93 31.65 7.44
CA PRO A 435 -19.47 32.38 6.30
C PRO A 435 -18.67 32.14 5.01
N LEU A 436 -19.32 32.38 3.88
CA LEU A 436 -18.69 32.36 2.56
C LEU A 436 -17.49 33.33 2.51
N GLY A 437 -16.33 32.87 2.06
CA GLY A 437 -15.12 33.70 1.95
C GLY A 437 -14.40 34.01 3.27
N ALA A 438 -14.94 33.61 4.43
CA ALA A 438 -14.28 33.81 5.71
C ALA A 438 -12.99 32.99 5.80
N VAL A 439 -11.93 33.58 6.36
CA VAL A 439 -10.67 32.87 6.60
C VAL A 439 -10.80 32.09 7.90
N HIS A 440 -10.65 30.78 7.86
CA HIS A 440 -10.94 29.92 9.00
C HIS A 440 -9.93 28.78 9.17
N ARG A 441 -9.83 28.29 10.41
CA ARG A 441 -9.00 27.14 10.80
C ARG A 441 -9.64 26.40 11.97
N MET A 442 -9.47 25.09 11.98
CA MET A 442 -9.75 24.25 13.13
C MET A 442 -8.48 23.59 13.66
N GLU A 443 -8.31 23.62 14.97
CA GLU A 443 -7.22 22.96 15.68
C GLU A 443 -7.80 22.03 16.76
N ASN A 444 -7.15 20.89 17.00
CA ASN A 444 -7.41 20.06 18.16
C ASN A 444 -6.32 20.34 19.24
N PRO A 445 -6.55 21.26 20.19
CA PRO A 445 -5.61 21.51 21.28
C PRO A 445 -5.60 20.40 22.35
N GLY A 446 -6.49 19.41 22.24
CA GLY A 446 -6.69 18.35 23.21
C GLY A 446 -5.68 17.21 23.14
N LYS A 447 -5.88 16.23 24.02
CA LYS A 447 -5.09 14.99 24.10
C LYS A 447 -5.82 13.75 23.55
N VAL A 448 -7.08 13.92 23.14
CA VAL A 448 -7.93 12.88 22.54
C VAL A 448 -8.35 13.32 21.15
N PRO A 449 -8.70 12.39 20.24
CA PRO A 449 -9.23 12.75 18.93
C PRO A 449 -10.45 13.68 19.04
N LEU A 450 -10.49 14.70 18.18
CA LEU A 450 -11.61 15.63 18.02
C LEU A 450 -12.47 15.12 16.88
N THR A 451 -13.76 14.88 17.12
CA THR A 451 -14.72 14.48 16.08
C THR A 451 -15.72 15.60 15.85
N LEU A 452 -15.95 15.96 14.58
CA LEU A 452 -16.98 16.92 14.20
C LEU A 452 -17.78 16.45 12.99
N ILE A 453 -18.99 17.00 12.88
CA ILE A 453 -19.79 16.95 11.67
C ILE A 453 -19.74 18.32 11.01
N GLU A 454 -19.30 18.33 9.75
CA GLU A 454 -19.31 19.49 8.89
C GLU A 454 -20.46 19.36 7.90
N VAL A 455 -21.30 20.40 7.83
CA VAL A 455 -22.32 20.56 6.80
C VAL A 455 -21.89 21.70 5.89
N GLN A 456 -21.51 21.37 4.66
CA GLN A 456 -21.22 22.34 3.62
C GLN A 456 -22.49 22.65 2.83
N THR A 457 -22.77 23.93 2.55
CA THR A 457 -23.89 24.36 1.70
C THR A 457 -23.42 25.39 0.69
N GLY A 458 -23.70 25.17 -0.60
CA GLY A 458 -23.20 26.04 -1.65
C GLY A 458 -23.61 25.60 -3.06
N SER A 459 -23.24 26.41 -4.05
CA SER A 459 -23.40 26.07 -5.48
C SER A 459 -22.28 25.18 -6.00
N TYR A 460 -21.15 25.14 -5.29
CA TYR A 460 -19.99 24.32 -5.62
C TYR A 460 -19.30 23.86 -4.33
N LEU A 461 -18.96 22.57 -4.26
CA LEU A 461 -18.46 21.91 -3.04
C LEU A 461 -17.12 21.19 -3.25
N GLY A 462 -16.48 21.39 -4.40
CA GLY A 462 -15.17 20.79 -4.72
C GLY A 462 -14.08 21.25 -3.74
N GLU A 463 -13.06 20.40 -3.53
CA GLU A 463 -11.91 20.78 -2.69
C GLU A 463 -10.95 21.75 -3.39
N ASP A 464 -11.07 21.93 -4.69
CA ASP A 464 -10.36 22.92 -5.50
C ASP A 464 -10.85 24.37 -5.29
N ASP A 465 -11.99 24.57 -4.61
CA ASP A 465 -12.44 25.89 -4.14
C ASP A 465 -11.63 26.39 -2.91
N ILE A 466 -10.78 25.55 -2.33
CA ILE A 466 -10.06 25.86 -1.09
C ILE A 466 -8.80 26.67 -1.38
N ILE A 467 -8.77 27.92 -0.91
CA ILE A 467 -7.57 28.74 -0.85
C ILE A 467 -6.89 28.52 0.50
N ARG A 468 -5.60 28.13 0.48
CA ARG A 468 -4.82 27.89 1.70
C ARG A 468 -3.84 29.04 1.93
N TYR A 469 -3.89 29.66 3.10
CA TYR A 469 -3.02 30.76 3.51
C TYR A 469 -1.83 30.27 4.32
N GLU A 470 -2.06 29.29 5.19
CA GLU A 470 -1.02 28.66 6.01
C GLU A 470 -1.28 27.16 6.10
N ASP A 471 -0.34 26.38 5.58
CA ASP A 471 -0.36 24.92 5.60
C ASP A 471 0.92 24.39 6.24
N VAL A 472 0.79 23.86 7.46
CA VAL A 472 1.92 23.27 8.19
C VAL A 472 2.31 21.88 7.66
N TYR A 473 1.63 21.39 6.61
CA TYR A 473 1.82 20.04 6.05
C TYR A 473 2.27 20.00 4.59
N ALA A 474 2.75 21.14 4.04
CA ALA A 474 3.40 21.23 2.72
C ALA A 474 2.63 20.51 1.61
N ARG A 475 1.34 20.83 1.51
CA ARG A 475 0.33 20.20 0.66
C ARG A 475 0.31 20.68 -0.80
N GLY A 476 1.46 21.10 -1.34
CA GLY A 476 1.55 21.70 -2.67
C GLY A 476 1.64 20.72 -3.86
N GLN A 477 1.65 19.40 -3.64
CA GLN A 477 1.90 18.39 -4.69
C GLN A 477 1.03 17.13 -4.52
N GLY A 478 0.48 16.61 -5.63
CA GLY A 478 -0.38 15.42 -5.68
C GLY A 478 -1.88 15.73 -5.78
N ALA A 479 -2.72 14.73 -6.04
CA ALA A 479 -4.17 14.92 -6.17
C ALA A 479 -4.84 15.23 -4.82
N LYS A 480 -4.23 14.76 -3.74
CA LYS A 480 -4.72 14.98 -2.37
C LYS A 480 -4.25 16.28 -1.73
N GLY A 481 -3.52 17.12 -2.50
CA GLY A 481 -3.12 18.50 -2.18
C GLY A 481 -3.09 18.74 -0.69
#